data_AF-A0A382K4L2-F1
#
_entry.id   AF-A0A382K4L2-F1
#
_cell.length_a   1.000
_cell.length_b   1.000
_cell.length_c   1.000
_cell.angle_alpha   90.00
_cell.angle_beta   90.00
_cell.angle_gamma   90.00
#
_symmetry.space_group_name_H-M   'P 1'
#
loop_
_entity.id
_entity.type
_entity.pdbx_description
1 polymer ?
#
loop_
_entity_poly.entity_id
_entity_poly.type
_entity_poly.pdbx_seq_one_letter_code
_entity_poly.pdbx_strand_id
1 'polypeptide(L)'
;MSLTAHDLPMKQFLLFAAIFVTDGLSPLLAQGLPPELPGRVPAPVMSYRGADWLERPERLEEELPDQMLEVLGLENGDVVADIGAGSGFHTRRIARLVAPRGTVYAVDIQPEMLEI
;
A
#
# COMPACT_ATOMS: atom_id res chain seq x y z
N MET A 1 48.83 2.80 -45.30
CA MET A 1 48.96 4.21 -45.71
C MET A 1 47.61 4.85 -45.45
N SER A 2 47.60 5.78 -44.49
CA SER A 2 46.44 6.38 -43.83
C SER A 2 45.55 7.14 -44.82
N LEU A 3 44.24 6.89 -44.82
CA LEU A 3 43.27 7.78 -45.43
C LEU A 3 42.65 8.62 -44.32
N THR A 4 43.13 9.86 -44.24
CA THR A 4 42.70 10.92 -43.34
C THR A 4 41.30 11.41 -43.70
N ALA A 5 40.54 11.79 -42.66
CA ALA A 5 39.12 12.16 -42.68
C ALA A 5 38.76 13.48 -43.40
N HIS A 6 39.49 13.88 -44.46
CA HIS A 6 39.41 15.23 -45.02
C HIS A 6 38.71 15.38 -46.38
N ASP A 7 38.25 14.29 -47.01
CA ASP A 7 37.63 14.30 -48.35
C ASP A 7 36.21 13.73 -48.38
N LEU A 8 35.35 14.12 -47.44
CA LEU A 8 33.92 13.84 -47.54
C LEU A 8 33.18 15.06 -48.14
N PRO A 9 32.48 14.94 -49.29
CA PRO A 9 31.78 16.06 -49.92
C PRO A 9 30.71 16.61 -48.96
N MET A 10 30.63 17.94 -48.82
CA MET A 10 29.71 18.69 -47.94
C MET A 10 28.24 18.19 -47.94
N LYS A 11 27.79 17.56 -49.03
CA LYS A 11 26.48 16.89 -49.14
C LYS A 11 26.33 15.66 -48.25
N GLN A 12 27.39 14.87 -48.06
CA GLN A 12 27.37 13.70 -47.18
C GLN A 12 27.36 14.14 -45.71
N PHE A 13 28.06 15.23 -45.35
CA PHE A 13 28.03 15.76 -43.98
C PHE A 13 26.64 16.30 -43.59
N LEU A 14 25.96 17.02 -44.50
CA LEU A 14 24.57 17.48 -44.30
C LEU A 14 23.58 16.31 -44.22
N LEU A 15 23.81 15.24 -45.00
CA LEU A 15 22.99 14.04 -44.95
C LEU A 15 23.15 13.30 -43.60
N PHE A 16 24.37 13.18 -43.09
CA PHE A 16 24.61 12.61 -41.76
C PHE A 16 24.03 13.48 -40.63
N ALA A 17 24.16 14.80 -40.72
CA ALA A 17 23.57 15.73 -39.74
C ALA A 17 22.03 15.66 -39.72
N ALA A 18 21.39 15.53 -40.88
CA ALA A 18 19.94 15.38 -40.98
C ALA A 18 19.45 14.06 -40.36
N ILE A 19 20.17 12.95 -40.56
CA ILE A 19 19.84 11.63 -39.99
C ILE A 19 19.92 11.64 -38.46
N PHE A 20 20.95 12.27 -37.87
CA PHE A 20 21.08 12.38 -36.42
C PHE A 20 19.98 13.24 -35.77
N VAL A 21 19.49 14.28 -36.46
CA VAL A 21 18.37 15.11 -35.97
C VAL A 21 17.04 14.36 -36.04
N THR A 22 16.80 13.53 -37.07
CA THR A 22 15.56 12.75 -37.19
C THR A 22 15.49 11.58 -36.21
N ASP A 23 16.62 10.91 -35.93
CA ASP A 23 16.64 9.77 -35.01
C ASP A 23 16.61 10.20 -33.53
N GLY A 24 17.15 11.39 -33.20
CA GLY A 24 17.16 11.92 -31.83
C GLY A 24 15.81 12.41 -31.29
N LEU A 25 14.86 12.76 -32.17
CA LEU A 25 13.51 13.19 -31.77
C LEU A 25 12.55 12.01 -31.49
N SER A 26 12.82 10.84 -32.05
CA SER A 26 11.97 9.65 -31.89
C SER A 26 11.85 9.15 -30.45
N PRO A 27 12.92 9.02 -29.64
CA PRO A 27 12.79 8.50 -28.27
C PRO A 27 12.13 9.48 -27.29
N LEU A 28 12.06 10.78 -27.61
CA LEU A 28 11.37 11.78 -26.79
C LEU A 28 9.84 11.75 -27.01
N LEU A 29 9.39 11.49 -28.23
CA LEU A 29 7.98 11.32 -28.57
C LEU A 29 7.46 9.89 -28.27
N ALA A 30 8.36 8.89 -28.22
CA ALA A 30 8.00 7.50 -27.95
C ALA A 30 7.74 7.19 -26.47
N GLN A 31 8.08 8.09 -25.55
CA GLN A 31 7.67 7.99 -24.15
C GLN A 31 6.20 8.42 -24.03
N GLY A 32 5.31 7.49 -24.42
CA GLY A 32 3.88 7.64 -24.20
C GLY A 32 3.57 7.90 -22.72
N LEU A 33 2.48 8.62 -22.46
CA LEU A 33 1.96 8.84 -21.11
C LEU A 33 1.88 7.48 -20.39
N PRO A 34 2.33 7.37 -19.11
CA PRO A 34 2.17 6.14 -18.36
C PRO A 34 0.72 5.67 -18.46
N PRO A 35 0.47 4.35 -18.59
CA PRO A 35 -0.89 3.84 -18.69
C PRO A 35 -1.71 4.36 -17.52
N GLU A 36 -2.91 4.88 -17.79
CA GLU A 36 -3.85 5.20 -16.73
C GLU A 36 -4.04 3.94 -15.89
N LEU A 37 -3.63 4.00 -14.63
CA LEU A 37 -3.90 2.92 -13.70
C LEU A 37 -5.43 2.79 -13.58
N PRO A 38 -5.97 1.56 -13.52
CA PRO A 38 -7.38 1.37 -13.24
C PRO A 38 -7.76 2.19 -12.01
N GLY A 39 -8.86 2.92 -12.09
CA GLY A 39 -9.39 3.62 -10.92
C GLY A 39 -9.52 2.64 -9.75
N ARG A 40 -9.13 3.07 -8.55
CA ARG A 40 -9.24 2.22 -7.35
C ARG A 40 -10.70 1.82 -7.17
N VAL A 41 -10.99 0.52 -7.27
CA VAL A 41 -12.28 -0.06 -6.88
C VAL A 41 -12.17 -0.47 -5.40
N PRO A 42 -12.96 0.13 -4.48
CA PRO A 42 -13.00 -0.31 -3.10
C PRO A 42 -13.44 -1.77 -3.01
N ALA A 43 -12.85 -2.54 -2.11
CA ALA A 43 -13.32 -3.88 -1.81
C ALA A 43 -14.76 -3.81 -1.25
N PRO A 44 -15.60 -4.84 -1.49
CA PRO A 44 -16.88 -4.96 -0.81
C PRO A 44 -16.72 -4.90 0.72
N VAL A 45 -17.74 -4.40 1.41
CA VAL A 45 -17.75 -4.36 2.88
C VAL A 45 -17.91 -5.77 3.46
N MET A 46 -17.22 -6.06 4.56
CA MET A 46 -17.38 -7.30 5.32
C MET A 46 -18.65 -7.21 6.17
N SER A 47 -19.57 -8.15 5.99
CA SER A 47 -20.76 -8.27 6.85
C SER A 47 -20.40 -8.94 8.18
N TYR A 48 -21.11 -8.57 9.26
CA TYR A 48 -21.06 -9.29 10.55
C TYR A 48 -21.26 -10.82 10.42
N ARG A 49 -21.90 -11.28 9.35
CA ARG A 49 -22.07 -12.71 9.06
C ARG A 49 -20.76 -13.47 8.81
N GLY A 50 -19.66 -12.77 8.51
CA GLY A 50 -18.31 -13.35 8.37
C GLY A 50 -17.40 -13.02 9.55
N ALA A 51 -17.95 -12.68 10.72
CA ALA A 51 -17.16 -12.31 11.89
C ALA A 51 -16.27 -13.46 12.41
N ASP A 52 -16.65 -14.71 12.17
CA ASP A 52 -15.85 -15.90 12.49
C ASP A 52 -14.47 -15.88 11.83
N TRP A 53 -14.36 -15.33 10.62
CA TRP A 53 -13.08 -15.16 9.93
C TRP A 53 -12.11 -14.23 10.68
N LEU A 54 -12.62 -13.29 11.49
CA LEU A 54 -11.81 -12.37 12.30
C LEU A 54 -11.14 -13.08 13.49
N GLU A 55 -11.65 -14.25 13.88
CA GLU A 55 -11.13 -15.06 14.99
C GLU A 55 -10.33 -16.28 14.51
N ARG A 56 -10.10 -16.42 13.19
CA ARG A 56 -9.38 -17.57 12.62
C ARG A 56 -8.00 -17.74 13.27
N PRO A 57 -7.57 -18.97 13.59
CA PRO A 57 -6.32 -19.19 14.33
C PRO A 57 -5.08 -18.75 13.54
N GLU A 58 -5.11 -18.86 12.21
CA GLU A 58 -3.99 -18.52 11.33
C GLU A 58 -3.61 -17.03 11.42
N ARG A 59 -4.53 -16.16 11.86
CA ARG A 59 -4.29 -14.73 12.06
C ARG A 59 -3.12 -14.46 13.00
N LEU A 60 -2.88 -15.32 14.00
CA LEU A 60 -1.75 -15.14 14.92
C LEU A 60 -0.40 -15.19 14.19
N GLU A 61 -0.29 -16.04 13.18
CA GLU A 61 0.92 -16.20 12.38
C GLU A 61 0.97 -15.22 11.22
N GLU A 62 -0.16 -14.98 10.55
CA GLU A 62 -0.24 -14.13 9.35
C GLU A 62 -0.18 -12.63 9.68
N GLU A 63 -0.84 -12.19 10.75
CA GLU A 63 -1.03 -10.76 11.07
C GLU A 63 -0.21 -10.31 12.29
N LEU A 64 0.45 -11.24 13.00
CA LEU A 64 1.35 -10.98 14.13
C LEU A 64 0.78 -9.99 15.17
N PRO A 65 -0.45 -10.19 15.67
CA PRO A 65 -1.13 -9.23 16.53
C PRO A 65 -0.42 -8.98 17.86
N ASP A 66 0.34 -9.94 18.36
CA ASP A 66 1.09 -9.78 19.62
C ASP A 66 2.24 -8.78 19.44
N GLN A 67 2.94 -8.82 18.30
CA GLN A 67 3.98 -7.83 17.98
C GLN A 67 3.39 -6.43 17.78
N MET A 68 2.21 -6.35 17.16
CA MET A 68 1.48 -5.08 17.05
C MET A 68 1.20 -4.49 18.44
N LEU A 69 0.75 -5.31 19.39
CA LEU A 69 0.45 -4.86 20.75
C LEU A 69 1.71 -4.43 21.52
N GLU A 70 2.83 -5.13 21.33
CA GLU A 70 4.12 -4.74 21.92
C GLU A 70 4.57 -3.36 21.43
N VAL A 71 4.45 -3.10 20.13
CA VAL A 71 4.84 -1.81 19.53
C VAL A 71 3.91 -0.68 19.95
N LEU A 72 2.63 -0.96 20.20
CA LEU A 72 1.68 0.03 20.71
C LEU A 72 2.04 0.55 22.11
N GLY A 73 2.84 -0.21 22.88
CA GLY A 73 3.38 0.24 24.17
C GLY A 73 2.30 0.57 25.21
N LEU A 74 1.19 -0.17 25.19
CA LEU A 74 0.05 0.07 26.07
C LEU A 74 0.37 -0.23 27.53
N GLU A 75 -0.11 0.62 28.43
CA GLU A 75 0.11 0.52 29.87
C GLU A 75 -1.19 0.50 30.67
N ASN A 76 -1.09 0.00 31.91
CA ASN A 76 -2.20 -0.01 32.84
C ASN A 76 -2.66 1.41 33.20
N GLY A 77 -3.89 1.74 32.81
CA GLY A 77 -4.46 3.07 32.97
C GLY A 77 -4.80 3.74 31.64
N ASP A 78 -4.29 3.22 30.53
CA ASP A 78 -4.54 3.82 29.22
C ASP A 78 -6.02 3.76 28.82
N VAL A 79 -6.44 4.81 28.13
CA VAL A 79 -7.78 4.93 27.54
C VAL A 79 -7.64 4.79 26.04
N VAL A 80 -8.17 3.70 25.49
CA VAL A 80 -7.96 3.29 24.09
C VAL A 80 -9.29 3.31 23.34
N ALA A 81 -9.27 3.78 22.09
CA ALA A 81 -10.38 3.61 21.16
C ALA A 81 -10.03 2.54 20.13
N ASP A 82 -10.83 1.48 20.05
CA ASP A 82 -10.71 0.42 19.05
C ASP A 82 -11.81 0.62 17.98
N ILE A 83 -11.41 1.19 16.84
CA ILE A 83 -12.33 1.60 15.77
C ILE A 83 -12.42 0.51 14.71
N GLY A 84 -13.61 -0.04 14.53
CA GLY A 84 -13.82 -1.26 13.74
C GLY A 84 -13.53 -2.51 14.58
N ALA A 85 -14.03 -2.53 15.81
CA ALA A 85 -13.75 -3.60 16.78
C ALA A 85 -14.13 -5.00 16.25
N GLY A 86 -15.08 -5.10 15.31
CA GLY A 86 -15.55 -6.37 14.75
C GLY A 86 -15.99 -7.32 15.87
N SER A 87 -15.52 -8.57 15.80
CA SER A 87 -15.77 -9.58 16.84
C SER A 87 -15.09 -9.28 18.19
N GLY A 88 -14.29 -8.22 18.31
CA GLY A 88 -13.57 -7.84 19.53
C GLY A 88 -12.21 -8.55 19.72
N PHE A 89 -11.66 -9.17 18.67
CA PHE A 89 -10.37 -9.89 18.73
C PHE A 89 -9.25 -9.05 19.35
N HIS A 90 -9.08 -7.81 18.90
CA HIS A 90 -8.08 -6.89 19.43
C HIS A 90 -8.55 -6.21 20.71
N THR A 91 -9.80 -5.76 20.77
CA THR A 91 -10.42 -5.14 21.95
C THR A 91 -10.12 -5.91 23.23
N ARG A 92 -10.36 -7.24 23.24
CA ARG A 92 -10.14 -8.07 24.44
C ARG A 92 -8.68 -8.17 24.84
N ARG A 93 -7.76 -8.14 23.88
CA ARG A 93 -6.31 -8.18 24.12
C ARG A 93 -5.82 -6.87 24.71
N ILE A 94 -6.21 -5.75 24.10
CA ILE A 94 -5.94 -4.39 24.57
C ILE A 94 -6.49 -4.20 25.99
N ALA A 95 -7.74 -4.63 26.24
CA ALA A 95 -8.38 -4.50 27.55
C ALA A 95 -7.59 -5.18 28.67
N ARG A 96 -6.95 -6.33 28.40
CA ARG A 96 -6.11 -7.01 29.39
C ARG A 96 -4.82 -6.25 29.70
N LEU A 97 -4.25 -5.55 28.72
CA LEU A 97 -3.01 -4.78 28.88
C LEU A 97 -3.25 -3.50 29.68
N VAL A 98 -4.35 -2.81 29.42
CA VAL A 98 -4.65 -1.52 30.06
C VAL A 98 -5.35 -1.67 31.42
N ALA A 99 -5.84 -2.86 31.76
CA ALA A 99 -6.46 -3.15 33.06
C ALA A 99 -5.45 -3.09 34.24
N PRO A 100 -5.95 -2.93 35.49
CA PRO A 100 -7.34 -2.65 35.88
C PRO A 100 -7.78 -1.18 35.81
N ARG A 101 -6.89 -0.22 35.55
CA ARG A 101 -7.27 1.20 35.60
C ARG A 101 -7.64 1.80 34.25
N GLY A 102 -7.30 1.14 33.15
CA GLY A 102 -7.58 1.59 31.79
C GLY A 102 -8.98 1.26 31.33
N THR A 103 -9.32 1.75 30.15
CA THR A 103 -10.63 1.56 29.52
C THR A 103 -10.45 1.44 28.02
N VAL A 104 -11.17 0.51 27.39
CA VAL A 104 -11.21 0.38 25.94
C VAL A 104 -12.62 0.68 25.46
N TYR A 105 -12.74 1.66 24.57
CA TYR A 105 -13.97 1.97 23.85
C TYR A 105 -13.96 1.22 22.51
N ALA A 106 -14.69 0.12 22.46
CA ALA A 106 -14.90 -0.65 21.23
C ALA A 106 -16.03 0.00 20.41
N VAL A 107 -15.73 0.33 19.16
CA VAL A 107 -16.70 0.96 18.26
C VAL A 107 -16.76 0.18 16.96
N ASP A 108 -17.96 -0.16 16.52
CA ASP A 108 -18.22 -0.69 15.19
C ASP A 108 -19.48 -0.02 14.61
N ILE A 109 -19.54 0.08 13.28
CA ILE A 109 -20.68 0.67 12.58
C ILE A 109 -21.83 -0.34 12.40
N GLN A 110 -21.51 -1.63 12.42
CA GLN A 110 -22.50 -2.71 12.38
C GLN A 110 -22.84 -3.08 13.83
N PRO A 111 -24.03 -2.74 14.35
CA PRO A 111 -24.41 -3.04 15.73
C PRO A 111 -24.27 -4.52 16.07
N GLU A 112 -24.54 -5.39 15.09
CA GLU A 112 -24.43 -6.84 15.24
C GLU A 112 -23.01 -7.28 15.61
N MET A 113 -21.96 -6.57 15.18
CA MET A 113 -20.58 -6.89 15.59
C MET A 113 -20.37 -6.74 17.10
N LEU A 114 -21.05 -5.77 17.72
CA LEU A 114 -20.95 -5.50 19.16
C LEU A 114 -21.83 -6.44 20.00
N GLU A 115 -22.73 -7.19 19.36
CA GLU A 115 -23.67 -8.12 20.00
C GLU A 115 -23.23 -9.60 19.91
N ILE A 116 -22.13 -9.90 19.21
CA ILE A 116 -21.53 -11.25 19.08
C ILE A 116 -20.75 -11.62 20.35
#